data_AF-A0A386H5I7-F1
#
_entry.id   AF-A0A386H5I7-F1
#
_cell.length_a   1.000
_cell.length_b   1.000
_cell.length_c   1.000
_cell.angle_alpha   90.00
_cell.angle_beta   90.00
_cell.angle_gamma   90.00
#
_symmetry.space_group_name_H-M   'P 1'
#
loop_
_entity.id
_entity.type
_entity.pdbx_description
1 polymer ?
#
loop_
_entity_poly.entity_id
_entity_poly.type
_entity_poly.pdbx_seq_one_letter_code
_entity_poly.pdbx_strand_id
1 'polypeptide(L)'
;MNNIEEYINLMRKQRHDFMNDIQIVYGYLQMSDVDKATNYLEKLGKRNAIISSIYALEDNYFGLCLEENITAISRKGYFIEANVEIDKFYIRFFEKDYIKKSNLVKNIFNRFENNNCKNIYIYIFEDKIGQSFLISNNENLGDELNWMENWDSMDLDIEGFKLHKYSYGDDLGYRVTFLL
;
A
#
# COMPACT_ATOMS: atom_id res chain seq x y z
N MET A 1 10.19 27.45 -6.40
CA MET A 1 11.36 26.71 -6.93
C MET A 1 11.49 25.29 -6.35
N ASN A 2 11.04 25.01 -5.12
CA ASN A 2 11.16 23.67 -4.49
C ASN A 2 10.43 22.51 -5.20
N ASN A 3 9.34 22.78 -5.92
CA ASN A 3 8.51 21.71 -6.51
C ASN A 3 9.15 21.03 -7.74
N ILE A 4 9.94 21.76 -8.54
CA ILE A 4 10.56 21.18 -9.75
C ILE A 4 11.74 20.26 -9.40
N GLU A 5 12.55 20.63 -8.42
CA GLU A 5 13.68 19.80 -8.00
C GLU A 5 13.21 18.50 -7.34
N GLU A 6 12.19 18.57 -6.48
CA GLU A 6 11.54 17.39 -5.90
C GLU A 6 10.96 16.48 -6.99
N TYR A 7 10.27 17.05 -7.98
CA TYR A 7 9.76 16.29 -9.12
C TYR A 7 10.88 15.62 -9.93
N ILE A 8 11.97 16.34 -10.23
CA ILE A 8 13.14 15.78 -10.92
C ILE A 8 13.74 14.62 -10.13
N ASN A 9 13.83 14.75 -8.80
CA ASN A 9 14.35 13.69 -7.93
C ASN A 9 13.42 12.46 -7.90
N LEU A 10 12.10 12.67 -7.88
CA LEU A 10 11.12 11.59 -8.01
C LEU A 10 11.27 10.86 -9.34
N MET A 11 11.37 11.59 -10.45
CA MET A 11 11.58 11.01 -11.79
C MET A 11 12.90 10.26 -11.91
N ARG A 12 13.98 10.75 -11.28
CA ARG A 12 15.27 10.06 -11.20
C ARG A 12 15.15 8.73 -10.46
N LYS A 13 14.44 8.72 -9.33
CA LYS A 13 14.18 7.52 -8.54
C LYS A 13 13.37 6.51 -9.34
N GLN A 14 12.26 6.92 -9.96
CA GLN A 14 11.45 6.04 -10.81
C GLN A 14 12.26 5.44 -11.98
N ARG A 15 13.11 6.24 -12.64
CA ARG A 15 13.97 5.72 -13.71
C ARG A 15 15.00 4.71 -13.20
N HIS A 16 15.67 5.00 -12.09
CA HIS A 16 16.61 4.07 -11.45
C HIS A 16 15.93 2.75 -11.11
N ASP A 17 14.75 2.85 -10.54
CA ASP A 17 13.92 1.72 -10.14
C ASP A 17 13.49 0.85 -11.30
N PHE A 18 13.00 1.47 -12.38
CA PHE A 18 12.67 0.77 -13.63
C PHE A 18 13.91 0.08 -14.23
N MET A 19 15.05 0.76 -14.26
CA MET A 19 16.29 0.17 -14.78
C MET A 19 16.75 -1.04 -13.95
N ASN A 20 16.56 -1.02 -12.63
CA ASN A 20 16.86 -2.17 -11.78
C ASN A 20 15.96 -3.37 -12.11
N ASP A 21 14.66 -3.12 -12.32
CA ASP A 21 13.71 -4.17 -12.75
C ASP A 21 14.17 -4.80 -14.07
N ILE A 22 14.61 -3.99 -15.04
CA ILE A 22 15.17 -4.48 -16.32
C ILE A 22 16.47 -5.26 -16.12
N GLN A 23 17.38 -4.79 -15.27
CA GLN A 23 18.66 -5.46 -15.00
C GLN A 23 18.46 -6.84 -14.36
N ILE A 24 17.50 -6.98 -13.45
CA ILE A 24 17.17 -8.27 -12.81
C ILE A 24 16.69 -9.27 -13.86
N VAL A 25 15.74 -8.87 -14.70
CA VAL A 25 15.23 -9.72 -15.79
C VAL A 25 16.35 -10.09 -16.75
N TYR A 26 17.16 -9.11 -17.17
CA TYR A 26 18.29 -9.34 -18.06
C TYR A 26 19.32 -10.30 -17.46
N GLY A 27 19.62 -10.19 -16.17
CA GLY A 27 20.52 -11.10 -15.46
C GLY A 27 20.02 -12.55 -15.46
N TYR A 28 18.72 -12.78 -15.21
CA TYR A 28 18.13 -14.12 -15.32
C TYR A 28 18.23 -14.68 -16.74
N LEU A 29 17.95 -13.85 -17.75
CA LEU A 29 18.07 -14.26 -19.16
C LEU A 29 19.51 -14.60 -19.56
N GLN A 30 20.51 -13.85 -19.09
CA GLN A 30 21.94 -14.16 -19.33
C GLN A 30 22.33 -15.52 -18.74
N MET A 31 21.74 -15.90 -17.61
CA MET A 31 21.95 -17.20 -16.97
C MET A 31 21.12 -18.34 -17.61
N SER A 32 20.35 -18.06 -18.67
CA SER A 32 19.37 -18.97 -19.26
C SER A 32 18.29 -19.44 -18.28
N ASP A 33 18.04 -18.69 -17.21
CA ASP A 33 17.03 -18.98 -16.19
C ASP A 33 15.70 -18.30 -16.54
N VAL A 34 15.05 -18.81 -17.59
CA VAL A 34 13.81 -18.24 -18.16
C VAL A 34 12.66 -18.29 -17.15
N ASP A 35 12.62 -19.30 -16.29
CA ASP A 35 11.57 -19.45 -15.28
C ASP A 35 11.65 -18.33 -14.24
N LYS A 36 12.85 -17.99 -13.74
CA LYS A 36 13.00 -16.85 -12.82
C LYS A 36 12.71 -15.51 -13.49
N ALA A 37 13.11 -15.33 -14.75
CA ALA A 37 12.78 -14.11 -15.50
C ALA A 37 11.25 -13.93 -15.63
N THR A 38 10.55 -15.01 -15.98
CA THR A 38 9.08 -15.03 -16.15
C THR A 38 8.39 -14.77 -14.82
N ASN A 39 8.78 -15.48 -13.76
CA ASN A 39 8.24 -15.27 -12.41
C ASN A 39 8.45 -13.84 -11.90
N TYR A 40 9.59 -13.20 -12.23
CA TYR A 40 9.84 -11.81 -11.88
C TYR A 40 8.90 -10.86 -12.64
N LEU A 41 8.74 -11.05 -13.96
CA LEU A 41 7.83 -10.27 -14.78
C LEU A 41 6.38 -10.39 -14.34
N GLU A 42 5.92 -11.59 -13.94
CA GLU A 42 4.59 -11.80 -13.38
C GLU A 42 4.39 -11.02 -12.08
N LYS A 43 5.39 -11.02 -11.19
CA LYS A 43 5.36 -10.21 -9.95
C LYS A 43 5.28 -8.71 -10.25
N LEU A 44 6.03 -8.23 -11.23
CA LEU A 44 5.94 -6.83 -11.69
C LEU A 44 4.55 -6.51 -12.25
N GLY A 45 3.99 -7.40 -13.07
CA GLY A 45 2.66 -7.27 -13.64
C GLY A 45 1.58 -7.18 -12.56
N LYS A 46 1.61 -8.09 -11.56
CA LYS A 46 0.69 -8.07 -10.41
C LYS A 46 0.82 -6.77 -9.60
N ARG A 47 2.04 -6.34 -9.29
CA ARG A 47 2.29 -5.07 -8.57
C ARG A 47 1.71 -3.88 -9.34
N ASN A 48 1.94 -3.81 -10.65
CA ASN A 48 1.42 -2.74 -11.49
C ASN A 48 -0.11 -2.77 -11.59
N ALA A 49 -0.73 -3.95 -11.62
CA ALA A 49 -2.19 -4.08 -11.61
C ALA A 49 -2.80 -3.54 -10.31
N ILE A 50 -2.19 -3.87 -9.15
CA ILE A 50 -2.58 -3.33 -7.83
C ILE A 50 -2.45 -1.79 -7.81
N ILE A 51 -1.32 -1.26 -8.26
CA ILE A 51 -1.12 0.21 -8.30
C ILE A 51 -2.17 0.86 -9.23
N SER A 52 -2.44 0.24 -10.38
CA SER A 52 -3.42 0.77 -11.34
C SER A 52 -4.84 0.81 -10.75
N SER A 53 -5.26 -0.23 -10.02
CA SER A 53 -6.57 -0.24 -9.36
C SER A 53 -6.68 0.80 -8.25
N ILE A 54 -5.58 1.08 -7.55
CA ILE A 54 -5.55 2.15 -6.54
C ILE A 54 -5.69 3.53 -7.18
N TYR A 55 -4.98 3.82 -8.27
CA TYR A 55 -5.10 5.10 -8.98
C TYR A 55 -6.47 5.30 -9.64
N ALA A 56 -7.18 4.22 -9.98
CA ALA A 56 -8.55 4.30 -10.48
C ALA A 56 -9.53 4.93 -9.48
N LEU A 57 -9.16 5.02 -8.19
CA LEU A 57 -10.00 5.59 -7.13
C LEU A 57 -10.12 7.14 -7.16
N GLU A 58 -9.49 7.80 -8.13
CA GLU A 58 -9.50 9.26 -8.39
C GLU A 58 -8.84 10.16 -7.32
N ASP A 59 -8.33 9.59 -6.22
CA ASP A 59 -7.43 10.27 -5.30
C ASP A 59 -5.96 9.94 -5.62
N ASN A 60 -5.37 10.71 -6.53
CA ASN A 60 -3.96 10.53 -6.95
C ASN A 60 -2.97 10.71 -5.79
N TYR A 61 -3.32 11.44 -4.73
CA TYR A 61 -2.45 11.61 -3.57
C TYR A 61 -2.42 10.33 -2.73
N PHE A 62 -3.58 9.69 -2.55
CA PHE A 62 -3.65 8.37 -1.96
C PHE A 62 -2.89 7.33 -2.81
N GLY A 63 -3.09 7.37 -4.12
CA GLY A 63 -2.39 6.50 -5.07
C GLY A 63 -0.87 6.60 -4.98
N LEU A 64 -0.34 7.82 -5.00
CA LEU A 64 1.09 8.06 -4.80
C LEU A 64 1.57 7.52 -3.45
N CYS A 65 0.83 7.78 -2.38
CA CYS A 65 1.18 7.32 -1.05
C CYS A 65 1.27 5.79 -0.97
N LEU A 66 0.31 5.05 -1.52
CA LEU A 66 0.34 3.59 -1.51
C LEU A 66 1.40 3.04 -2.47
N GLU A 67 1.55 3.60 -3.67
CA GLU A 67 2.58 3.19 -4.63
C GLU A 67 3.98 3.23 -4.01
N GLU A 68 4.32 4.32 -3.33
CA GLU A 68 5.63 4.47 -2.68
C GLU A 68 5.87 3.40 -1.61
N ASN A 69 4.86 3.09 -0.78
CA ASN A 69 4.99 2.12 0.29
C ASN A 69 4.98 0.66 -0.21
N ILE A 70 4.05 0.31 -1.11
CA ILE A 70 3.94 -1.01 -1.74
C ILE A 70 5.23 -1.33 -2.51
N THR A 71 5.74 -0.37 -3.28
CA THR A 71 6.97 -0.56 -4.05
C THR A 71 8.18 -0.73 -3.13
N ALA A 72 8.29 0.09 -2.08
CA ALA A 72 9.41 0.02 -1.13
C ALA A 72 9.46 -1.33 -0.40
N ILE A 73 8.32 -1.82 0.09
CA ILE A 73 8.27 -3.07 0.86
C ILE A 73 8.35 -4.32 -0.03
N SER A 74 7.77 -4.29 -1.24
CA SER A 74 7.89 -5.37 -2.23
C SER A 74 9.35 -5.64 -2.60
N ARG A 75 10.18 -4.60 -2.75
CA ARG A 75 11.62 -4.73 -3.01
C ARG A 75 12.40 -5.39 -1.88
N LYS A 76 11.89 -5.34 -0.66
CA LYS A 76 12.46 -6.04 0.50
C LYS A 76 12.02 -7.51 0.57
N GLY A 77 11.32 -8.01 -0.47
CA GLY A 77 10.89 -9.40 -0.59
C GLY A 77 9.58 -9.72 0.12
N TYR A 78 8.78 -8.72 0.46
CA TYR A 78 7.46 -8.93 1.04
C TYR A 78 6.46 -9.32 -0.04
N PHE A 79 5.58 -10.27 0.29
CA PHE A 79 4.42 -10.63 -0.51
C PHE A 79 3.30 -9.64 -0.25
N ILE A 80 2.68 -9.12 -1.31
CA ILE A 80 1.61 -8.13 -1.22
C ILE A 80 0.49 -8.56 -2.15
N GLU A 81 -0.72 -8.64 -1.59
CA GLU A 81 -1.96 -8.73 -2.34
C GLU A 81 -2.86 -7.56 -1.97
N ALA A 82 -3.64 -7.09 -2.94
CA ALA A 82 -4.58 -6.02 -2.71
C ALA A 82 -5.92 -6.32 -3.40
N ASN A 83 -7.00 -6.05 -2.69
CA ASN A 83 -8.35 -6.09 -3.20
C ASN A 83 -8.98 -4.69 -3.10
N VAL A 84 -9.55 -4.21 -4.20
CA VAL A 84 -10.21 -2.91 -4.31
C VAL A 84 -11.65 -3.16 -4.73
N GLU A 85 -12.58 -2.88 -3.82
CA GLU A 85 -14.00 -3.23 -3.93
C GLU A 85 -14.89 -2.01 -4.23
N ILE A 86 -14.30 -0.81 -4.25
CA ILE A 86 -14.98 0.44 -4.59
C ILE A 86 -14.45 0.98 -5.92
N ASP A 87 -15.33 1.62 -6.69
CA ASP A 87 -14.94 2.24 -7.96
C ASP A 87 -14.12 3.51 -7.76
N LYS A 88 -14.49 4.34 -6.77
CA LYS A 88 -13.83 5.60 -6.45
C LYS A 88 -14.10 6.10 -5.04
N PHE A 89 -13.22 6.96 -4.54
CA PHE A 89 -13.48 7.68 -3.29
C PHE A 89 -14.53 8.78 -3.46
N TYR A 90 -15.24 9.10 -2.38
CA TYR A 90 -16.21 10.20 -2.33
C TYR A 90 -15.56 11.57 -2.57
N ILE A 91 -14.37 11.75 -2.00
CA ILE A 91 -13.54 12.95 -2.13
C ILE A 91 -12.07 12.53 -2.18
N ARG A 92 -11.19 13.48 -2.51
CA ARG A 92 -9.74 13.28 -2.42
C ARG A 92 -9.27 13.43 -0.98
N PHE A 93 -9.41 12.35 -0.20
CA PHE A 93 -9.03 12.31 1.21
C PHE A 93 -7.58 12.71 1.48
N PHE A 94 -6.64 12.47 0.57
CA PHE A 94 -5.22 12.76 0.75
C PHE A 94 -4.75 14.10 0.17
N GLU A 95 -5.60 14.83 -0.58
CA GLU A 95 -5.23 16.11 -1.22
C GLU A 95 -4.87 17.18 -0.18
N LYS A 96 -5.62 17.24 0.93
CA LYS A 96 -5.30 18.07 2.10
C LYS A 96 -4.48 17.30 3.13
N ASP A 97 -3.48 17.95 3.71
CA ASP A 97 -2.57 17.38 4.71
C ASP A 97 -1.84 16.11 4.23
N TYR A 98 -1.53 16.05 2.93
CA TYR A 98 -0.85 14.92 2.29
C TYR A 98 0.36 14.41 3.10
N ILE A 99 1.23 15.30 3.57
CA ILE A 99 2.43 14.93 4.34
C ILE A 99 2.05 14.22 5.64
N LYS A 100 1.02 14.70 6.35
CA LYS A 100 0.59 14.12 7.63
C LYS A 100 -0.06 12.75 7.42
N LYS A 101 -0.93 12.65 6.42
CA LYS A 101 -1.64 11.41 6.04
C LYS A 101 -0.69 10.36 5.45
N SER A 102 0.26 10.77 4.62
CA SER A 102 1.27 9.85 4.08
C SER A 102 2.23 9.34 5.15
N ASN A 103 2.61 10.18 6.13
CA ASN A 103 3.38 9.73 7.29
C ASN A 103 2.61 8.71 8.14
N LEU A 104 1.29 8.85 8.32
CA LEU A 104 0.47 7.85 9.00
C LEU A 104 0.56 6.50 8.27
N VAL A 105 0.30 6.47 6.96
CA VAL A 105 0.36 5.25 6.15
C VAL A 105 1.75 4.63 6.21
N LYS A 106 2.81 5.43 6.04
CA LYS A 106 4.19 4.97 6.15
C LYS A 106 4.48 4.35 7.52
N ASN A 107 3.99 4.96 8.59
CA ASN A 107 4.12 4.40 9.93
C ASN A 107 3.41 3.06 10.07
N ILE A 108 2.23 2.89 9.46
CA ILE A 108 1.53 1.61 9.41
C ILE A 108 2.39 0.55 8.70
N PHE A 109 2.90 0.82 7.49
CA PHE A 109 3.79 -0.10 6.77
C PHE A 109 5.05 -0.46 7.59
N ASN A 110 5.67 0.52 8.24
CA ASN A 110 6.83 0.29 9.12
C ASN A 110 6.51 -0.67 10.28
N ARG A 111 5.26 -0.73 10.76
CA ARG A 111 4.87 -1.71 11.80
C ARG A 111 4.91 -3.14 11.27
N PHE A 112 4.48 -3.38 10.03
CA PHE A 112 4.61 -4.71 9.42
C PHE A 112 6.08 -5.11 9.23
N GLU A 113 6.94 -4.15 8.84
CA GLU A 113 8.37 -4.41 8.74
C GLU A 113 9.01 -4.76 10.09
N ASN A 114 8.72 -3.97 11.12
CA ASN A 114 9.29 -4.16 12.46
C ASN A 114 8.83 -5.45 13.14
N ASN A 115 7.65 -5.96 12.78
CA ASN A 115 7.13 -7.25 13.25
C ASN A 115 7.47 -8.41 12.28
N ASN A 116 8.26 -8.15 11.23
CA ASN A 116 8.68 -9.14 10.23
C ASN A 116 7.51 -9.89 9.54
N CYS A 117 6.38 -9.21 9.35
CA CYS A 117 5.19 -9.74 8.71
C CYS A 117 5.40 -9.83 7.18
N LYS A 118 5.87 -10.97 6.66
CA LYS A 118 6.26 -11.11 5.25
C LYS A 118 5.10 -11.08 4.24
N ASN A 119 3.90 -11.43 4.68
CA ASN A 119 2.70 -11.36 3.86
C ASN A 119 1.91 -10.12 4.27
N ILE A 120 1.44 -9.36 3.29
CA ILE A 120 0.65 -8.15 3.49
C ILE A 120 -0.55 -8.19 2.56
N TYR A 121 -1.73 -8.03 3.14
CA TYR A 121 -3.01 -8.00 2.45
C TYR A 121 -3.61 -6.62 2.63
N ILE A 122 -3.97 -5.99 1.52
CA ILE A 122 -4.54 -4.64 1.47
C ILE A 122 -5.97 -4.74 0.97
N TYR A 123 -6.92 -4.08 1.65
CA TYR A 123 -8.31 -4.03 1.25
C TYR A 123 -8.76 -2.58 1.20
N ILE A 124 -9.41 -2.19 0.10
CA ILE A 124 -10.01 -0.88 -0.06
C ILE A 124 -11.48 -1.09 -0.39
N PHE A 125 -12.36 -0.70 0.53
CA PHE A 125 -13.76 -1.08 0.48
C PHE A 125 -14.63 0.00 1.14
N GLU A 126 -15.93 -0.21 1.09
CA GLU A 126 -16.90 0.59 1.81
C GLU A 126 -17.87 -0.29 2.59
N ASP A 127 -18.13 0.09 3.84
CA ASP A 127 -19.13 -0.55 4.68
C ASP A 127 -19.96 0.50 5.46
N LYS A 128 -20.66 0.07 6.51
CA LYS A 128 -21.53 0.92 7.33
C LYS A 128 -20.82 2.09 8.01
N ILE A 129 -19.49 2.06 8.16
CA ILE A 129 -18.72 3.16 8.76
C ILE A 129 -17.97 4.00 7.72
N GLY A 130 -18.14 3.70 6.44
CA GLY A 130 -17.63 4.49 5.31
C GLY A 130 -16.45 3.85 4.58
N GLN A 131 -15.95 4.57 3.57
CA GLN A 131 -14.82 4.14 2.76
C GLN A 131 -13.57 3.97 3.61
N SER A 132 -12.85 2.87 3.41
CA SER A 132 -11.75 2.47 4.28
C SER A 132 -10.59 1.86 3.50
N PHE A 133 -9.40 2.04 4.05
CA PHE A 133 -8.18 1.33 3.70
C PHE A 133 -7.79 0.42 4.87
N LEU A 134 -7.74 -0.89 4.65
CA LEU A 134 -7.28 -1.89 5.61
C LEU A 134 -5.99 -2.54 5.11
N ILE A 135 -5.09 -2.81 6.04
CA ILE A 135 -3.85 -3.54 5.81
C ILE A 135 -3.62 -4.54 6.94
N SER A 136 -3.28 -5.78 6.59
CA SER A 136 -3.07 -6.87 7.54
C SER A 136 -1.98 -7.84 7.08
N ASN A 137 -1.45 -8.67 7.98
CA ASN A 137 -0.55 -9.77 7.65
C ASN A 137 -1.25 -11.14 7.55
N ASN A 138 -2.56 -11.18 7.73
CA ASN A 138 -3.38 -12.38 7.64
C ASN A 138 -4.60 -12.08 6.77
N GLU A 139 -4.76 -12.86 5.70
CA GLU A 139 -5.85 -12.70 4.72
C GLU A 139 -7.24 -12.80 5.38
N ASN A 140 -7.38 -13.66 6.40
CA ASN A 140 -8.65 -13.87 7.10
C ASN A 140 -9.12 -12.63 7.86
N LEU A 141 -8.22 -11.71 8.22
CA LEU A 141 -8.60 -10.46 8.90
C LEU A 141 -9.37 -9.50 7.98
N GLY A 142 -9.30 -9.69 6.65
CA GLY A 142 -10.17 -9.00 5.70
C GLY A 142 -11.63 -9.47 5.79
N ASP A 143 -11.85 -10.76 6.04
CA ASP A 143 -13.19 -11.36 6.13
C ASP A 143 -13.79 -11.28 7.55
N GLU A 144 -12.93 -11.27 8.58
CA GLU A 144 -13.31 -11.21 10.00
C GLU A 144 -13.69 -9.78 10.47
N LEU A 145 -13.94 -8.84 9.55
CA LEU A 145 -14.40 -7.46 9.81
C LEU A 145 -15.66 -7.35 10.70
N ASN A 146 -16.35 -8.46 10.97
CA ASN A 146 -17.42 -8.55 11.95
C ASN A 146 -16.96 -8.41 13.42
N TRP A 147 -15.65 -8.39 13.69
CA TRP A 147 -15.08 -8.27 15.04
C TRP A 147 -14.44 -6.90 15.33
N MET A 148 -14.97 -5.82 14.75
CA MET A 148 -14.51 -4.45 15.08
C MET A 148 -14.55 -4.13 16.59
N GLU A 149 -15.36 -4.85 17.38
CA GLU A 149 -15.36 -4.73 18.85
C GLU A 149 -14.01 -5.06 19.50
N ASN A 150 -13.18 -5.87 18.83
CA ASN A 150 -11.84 -6.27 19.30
C ASN A 150 -10.73 -5.35 18.79
N TRP A 151 -11.06 -4.29 18.04
CA TRP A 151 -10.07 -3.36 17.50
C TRP A 151 -9.95 -2.12 18.38
N ASP A 152 -8.71 -1.78 18.73
CA ASP A 152 -8.41 -0.56 19.48
C ASP A 152 -8.61 0.66 18.57
N SER A 153 -9.59 1.50 18.91
CA SER A 153 -9.76 2.81 18.28
C SER A 153 -8.63 3.73 18.75
N MET A 154 -7.94 4.36 17.80
CA MET A 154 -6.86 5.31 18.06
C MET A 154 -7.29 6.71 17.65
N ASP A 155 -7.26 7.63 18.60
CA ASP A 155 -7.47 9.05 18.31
C ASP A 155 -6.29 9.57 17.49
N LEU A 156 -6.58 10.02 16.28
CA LEU A 156 -5.63 10.68 15.41
C LEU A 156 -5.84 12.18 15.50
N ASP A 157 -4.74 12.92 15.62
CA ASP A 157 -4.71 14.35 15.30
C ASP A 157 -4.71 14.54 13.77
N ILE A 158 -5.56 13.83 13.01
CA ILE A 158 -5.61 13.90 11.54
C ILE A 158 -7.07 14.03 11.13
N GLU A 159 -7.43 15.19 10.58
CA GLU A 159 -8.79 15.46 10.15
C GLU A 159 -9.23 14.50 9.04
N GLY A 160 -10.47 14.02 9.15
CA GLY A 160 -11.09 13.11 8.20
C GLY A 160 -10.66 11.65 8.33
N PHE A 161 -9.85 11.27 9.32
CA PHE A 161 -9.30 9.90 9.45
C PHE A 161 -9.61 9.34 10.83
N LYS A 162 -10.08 8.09 10.87
CA LYS A 162 -10.15 7.29 12.10
C LYS A 162 -9.29 6.04 11.93
N LEU A 163 -8.44 5.74 12.90
CA LEU A 163 -7.60 4.55 12.88
C LEU A 163 -8.12 3.52 13.87
N HIS A 164 -8.23 2.28 13.41
CA HIS A 164 -8.41 1.12 14.28
C HIS A 164 -7.20 0.21 14.11
N LYS A 165 -6.76 -0.41 15.21
CA LYS A 165 -5.68 -1.40 15.22
C LYS A 165 -6.19 -2.71 15.79
N TYR A 166 -5.78 -3.81 15.18
CA TYR A 166 -5.89 -5.15 15.71
C TYR A 166 -4.50 -5.73 15.97
N SER A 167 -4.33 -6.40 17.10
CA SER A 167 -3.11 -7.13 17.43
C SER A 167 -3.45 -8.29 18.36
N TYR A 168 -3.31 -9.52 17.88
CA TYR A 168 -3.54 -10.72 18.68
C TYR A 168 -2.61 -11.84 18.22
N GLY A 169 -1.80 -12.38 19.13
CA GLY A 169 -0.74 -13.30 18.76
C GLY A 169 0.22 -12.66 17.75
N ASP A 170 0.43 -13.33 16.61
CA ASP A 170 1.26 -12.84 15.51
C ASP A 170 0.47 -12.03 14.46
N ASP A 171 -0.85 -11.90 14.63
CA ASP A 171 -1.71 -11.18 13.72
C ASP A 171 -1.70 -9.68 14.03
N LEU A 172 -1.62 -8.88 12.97
CA LEU A 172 -1.55 -7.43 12.98
C LEU A 172 -2.46 -6.87 11.88
N GLY A 173 -3.30 -5.92 12.23
CA GLY A 173 -4.21 -5.25 11.31
C GLY A 173 -4.32 -3.76 11.61
N TYR A 174 -4.44 -2.95 10.58
CA TYR A 174 -4.77 -1.53 10.69
C TYR A 174 -5.85 -1.18 9.70
N ARG A 175 -6.85 -0.43 10.15
CA ARG A 175 -7.93 0.09 9.32
C ARG A 175 -8.00 1.59 9.48
N VAL A 176 -7.80 2.29 8.37
CA VAL A 176 -8.03 3.73 8.25
C VAL A 176 -9.40 3.92 7.62
N THR A 177 -10.33 4.47 8.39
CA THR A 177 -11.66 4.88 7.91
C THR A 177 -11.62 6.34 7.53
N PHE A 178 -12.13 6.66 6.35
CA PHE A 178 -12.20 8.01 5.82
C PHE A 178 -13.54 8.65 6.17
N LEU A 179 -13.50 9.76 6.91
CA LEU A 179 -14.64 10.52 7.38
C LEU A 179 -14.88 11.72 6.44
N LEU A 180 -16.15 11.96 6.10
CA LEU A 180 -16.60 13.09 5.28
C LEU A 180 -16.72 14.38 6.09
#